data_AF-A0A7S1F240-F1
#
_entry.id   AF-A0A7S1F240-F1
#
_cell.length_a   1.000
_cell.length_b   1.000
_cell.length_c   1.000
_cell.angle_alpha   90.00
_cell.angle_beta   90.00
_cell.angle_gamma   90.00
#
_symmetry.space_group_name_H-M   'P 1'
#
loop_
_entity.id
_entity.type
_entity.pdbx_description
1 polymer ?
#
loop_
_entity_poly.entity_id
_entity_poly.type
_entity_poly.pdbx_seq_one_letter_code
_entity_poly.pdbx_strand_id
1 'polypeptide(L)'
;QDWSNLSPLLANMLPAGVPATIALASSTIAGILVTLRAAAIVKLCVTVALTSVVFWAWSLKIVIQSRPDSGVIIFLLSFVVAIEGLVSHKFSSSKGLKCFSYLMPLSGGLNASIFLLAVGMLITGSYPDEDSWTFAFYLAVSSVWWVAAAVAGFWTGRKSETCGHYQVM
;
A
#
# COMPACT_ATOMS: atom_id res chain seq x y z
N GLN A 1 31.61 14.18 2.54
CA GLN A 1 30.72 13.10 2.06
C GLN A 1 30.48 13.40 0.59
N ASP A 2 31.06 12.60 -0.30
CA ASP A 2 30.94 12.77 -1.75
C ASP A 2 29.61 12.21 -2.24
N TRP A 3 28.71 13.11 -2.64
CA TRP A 3 27.36 12.80 -3.11
C TRP A 3 27.29 12.55 -4.63
N SER A 4 28.42 12.71 -5.34
CA SER A 4 28.55 12.53 -6.80
C SER A 4 28.45 11.07 -7.26
N ASN A 5 28.55 10.10 -6.35
CA ASN A 5 28.48 8.67 -6.67
C ASN A 5 27.07 8.08 -6.57
N LEU A 6 26.05 8.87 -6.20
CA LEU A 6 24.66 8.39 -6.08
C LEU A 6 23.91 8.34 -7.42
N SER A 7 24.30 9.18 -8.39
CA SER A 7 23.68 9.20 -9.72
C SER A 7 23.88 7.90 -10.50
N PRO A 8 25.09 7.29 -10.61
CA PRO A 8 25.23 5.99 -11.26
C PRO A 8 24.64 4.82 -10.45
N LEU A 9 24.47 4.99 -9.13
CA LEU A 9 23.83 4.01 -8.25
C LEU A 9 22.30 3.99 -8.43
N LEU A 10 21.66 5.15 -8.61
CA LEU A 10 20.24 5.23 -8.98
C LEU A 10 19.98 4.81 -10.42
N ALA A 11 20.85 5.19 -11.35
CA ALA A 11 20.75 4.79 -12.75
C ALA A 11 20.82 3.26 -12.93
N ASN A 12 21.55 2.56 -12.03
CA ASN A 12 21.61 1.09 -12.00
C ASN A 12 20.56 0.43 -11.09
N MET A 13 19.77 1.19 -10.31
CA MET A 13 18.61 0.66 -9.57
C MET A 13 17.34 0.55 -10.41
N LEU A 14 17.34 1.17 -11.58
CA LEU A 14 16.31 1.02 -12.60
C LEU A 14 16.77 -0.01 -13.64
N PRO A 15 16.39 -1.30 -13.53
CA PRO A 15 16.50 -2.17 -14.68
C PRO A 15 15.58 -1.60 -15.76
N ALA A 16 16.15 -1.34 -16.93
CA ALA A 16 15.41 -0.94 -18.12
C ALA A 16 14.17 -1.83 -18.28
N GLY A 17 12.99 -1.22 -18.14
CA GLY A 17 11.72 -1.77 -18.62
C GLY A 17 10.71 -2.29 -17.61
N VAL A 18 11.06 -2.76 -16.39
CA VAL A 18 10.03 -3.49 -15.60
C VAL A 18 10.16 -3.48 -14.05
N PRO A 19 9.84 -2.37 -13.36
CA PRO A 19 9.37 -2.48 -11.96
C PRO A 19 7.98 -1.85 -11.70
N ALA A 20 7.70 -0.66 -12.25
CA ALA A 20 6.44 0.05 -12.00
C ALA A 20 5.23 -0.60 -12.70
N THR A 21 5.46 -1.17 -13.87
CA THR A 21 4.44 -1.91 -14.64
C THR A 21 4.06 -3.24 -13.99
N ILE A 22 4.98 -3.94 -13.31
CA ILE A 22 4.65 -5.15 -12.52
C ILE A 22 3.87 -4.78 -11.26
N ALA A 23 4.23 -3.70 -10.56
CA ALA A 23 3.48 -3.25 -9.40
C ALA A 23 2.03 -2.86 -9.78
N LEU A 24 1.86 -2.17 -10.91
CA LEU A 24 0.54 -1.81 -11.43
C LEU A 24 -0.22 -3.03 -11.97
N ALA A 25 0.42 -3.88 -12.76
CA ALA A 25 -0.19 -5.10 -13.31
C ALA A 25 -0.58 -6.07 -12.20
N SER A 26 0.21 -6.22 -11.15
CA SER A 26 -0.14 -7.05 -9.99
C SER A 26 -1.28 -6.45 -9.17
N SER A 27 -1.38 -5.13 -9.01
CA SER A 27 -2.55 -4.49 -8.40
C SER A 27 -3.82 -4.64 -9.25
N THR A 28 -3.69 -4.63 -10.57
CA THR A 28 -4.78 -4.83 -11.53
C THR A 28 -5.22 -6.31 -11.57
N ILE A 29 -4.28 -7.25 -11.56
CA ILE A 29 -4.52 -8.71 -11.54
C ILE A 29 -5.06 -9.14 -10.17
N ALA A 30 -4.57 -8.59 -9.07
CA ALA A 30 -5.15 -8.79 -7.74
C ALA A 30 -6.57 -8.23 -7.65
N GLY A 31 -6.85 -7.10 -8.31
CA GLY A 31 -8.20 -6.55 -8.47
C GLY A 31 -9.12 -7.47 -9.27
N ILE A 32 -8.61 -8.10 -10.33
CA ILE A 32 -9.39 -9.01 -11.20
C ILE A 32 -9.60 -10.39 -10.56
N LEU A 33 -8.60 -10.99 -9.89
CA LEU A 33 -8.75 -12.30 -9.24
C LEU A 33 -9.75 -12.28 -8.06
N VAL A 34 -10.01 -11.12 -7.47
CA VAL A 34 -10.92 -10.92 -6.33
C VAL A 34 -12.40 -10.70 -6.77
N THR A 35 -12.70 -10.80 -8.07
CA THR A 35 -14.05 -10.61 -8.64
C THR A 35 -15.06 -11.71 -8.30
N LEU A 36 -14.67 -12.78 -7.61
CA LEU A 36 -15.58 -13.86 -7.21
C LEU A 36 -16.21 -13.62 -5.83
N ARG A 37 -17.51 -13.26 -5.81
CA ARG A 37 -18.52 -13.40 -4.71
C ARG A 37 -18.12 -13.15 -3.24
N ALA A 38 -17.03 -12.46 -2.94
CA ALA A 38 -16.61 -12.17 -1.56
C ALA A 38 -17.27 -10.90 -0.99
N ALA A 39 -17.48 -10.87 0.34
CA ALA A 39 -17.92 -9.68 1.05
C ALA A 39 -16.91 -8.53 0.84
N ALA A 40 -17.39 -7.27 0.78
CA ALA A 40 -16.57 -6.10 0.44
C ALA A 40 -15.31 -5.95 1.32
N ILE A 41 -15.39 -6.31 2.60
CA ILE A 41 -14.26 -6.29 3.53
C ILE A 41 -13.19 -7.32 3.19
N VAL A 42 -13.59 -8.54 2.79
CA VAL A 42 -12.66 -9.60 2.37
C VAL A 42 -11.91 -9.16 1.12
N LYS A 43 -12.63 -8.57 0.16
CA LYS A 43 -12.02 -8.05 -1.07
C LYS A 43 -10.96 -6.99 -0.75
N LEU A 44 -11.33 -6.00 0.05
CA LEU A 44 -10.42 -4.94 0.46
C LEU A 44 -9.17 -5.50 1.16
N CYS A 45 -9.34 -6.37 2.16
CA CYS A 45 -8.22 -6.93 2.89
C CYS A 45 -7.32 -7.79 2.01
N VAL A 46 -7.86 -8.61 1.11
CA VAL A 46 -7.05 -9.41 0.18
C VAL A 46 -6.26 -8.50 -0.75
N THR A 47 -6.88 -7.47 -1.33
CA THR A 47 -6.17 -6.55 -2.23
C THR A 47 -5.10 -5.75 -1.49
N VAL A 48 -5.37 -5.30 -0.26
CA VAL A 48 -4.38 -4.62 0.59
C VAL A 48 -3.23 -5.56 0.96
N ALA A 49 -3.51 -6.80 1.37
CA ALA A 49 -2.46 -7.77 1.68
C ALA A 49 -1.56 -8.04 0.48
N LEU A 50 -2.13 -8.26 -0.70
CA LEU A 50 -1.36 -8.50 -1.93
C LEU A 50 -0.53 -7.28 -2.33
N THR A 51 -1.12 -6.08 -2.34
CA THR A 51 -0.39 -4.85 -2.67
C THR A 51 0.71 -4.56 -1.65
N SER A 52 0.45 -4.75 -0.35
CA SER A 52 1.47 -4.65 0.71
C SER A 52 2.64 -5.59 0.48
N VAL A 53 2.42 -6.85 0.11
CA VAL A 53 3.52 -7.81 -0.14
C VAL A 53 4.38 -7.36 -1.31
N VAL A 54 3.77 -6.87 -2.40
CA VAL A 54 4.51 -6.37 -3.57
C VAL A 54 5.38 -5.18 -3.19
N PHE A 55 4.83 -4.19 -2.50
CA PHE A 55 5.58 -3.01 -2.09
C PHE A 55 6.60 -3.29 -0.98
N TRP A 56 6.32 -4.26 -0.11
CA TRP A 56 7.26 -4.75 0.90
C TRP A 56 8.47 -5.42 0.25
N ALA A 57 8.26 -6.29 -0.75
CA ALA A 57 9.35 -6.91 -1.50
C ALA A 57 10.19 -5.87 -2.25
N TRP A 58 9.55 -4.84 -2.81
CA TRP A 58 10.24 -3.70 -3.43
C TRP A 58 11.08 -2.92 -2.42
N SER A 59 10.52 -2.61 -1.25
CA SER A 59 11.23 -1.91 -0.17
C SER A 59 12.40 -2.73 0.36
N LEU A 60 12.24 -4.05 0.51
CA LEU A 60 13.34 -4.95 0.88
C LEU A 60 14.46 -4.94 -0.15
N LYS A 61 14.14 -4.94 -1.44
CA LYS A 61 15.14 -4.83 -2.50
C LYS A 61 15.94 -3.53 -2.37
N ILE A 62 15.28 -2.41 -2.06
CA ILE A 62 15.94 -1.11 -1.81
C ILE A 62 16.83 -1.18 -0.56
N VAL A 63 16.37 -1.81 0.52
CA VAL A 63 17.17 -1.96 1.75
C VAL A 63 18.45 -2.74 1.50
N ILE A 64 18.36 -3.82 0.72
CA ILE A 64 19.52 -4.65 0.38
C ILE A 64 20.52 -3.88 -0.49
N GLN A 65 20.04 -2.98 -1.36
CA GLN A 65 20.87 -2.30 -2.35
C GLN A 65 21.41 -0.93 -1.89
N SER A 66 20.73 -0.25 -0.96
CA SER A 66 20.97 1.17 -0.71
C SER A 66 21.10 1.49 0.78
N ARG A 67 19.98 1.51 1.51
CA ARG A 67 19.86 1.99 2.90
C ARG A 67 18.54 1.53 3.54
N PRO A 68 18.41 1.56 4.88
CA PRO A 68 17.15 1.29 5.56
C PRO A 68 16.00 2.14 5.02
N ASP A 69 14.93 1.46 4.62
CA ASP A 69 13.72 2.04 4.05
C ASP A 69 12.57 1.85 5.04
N SER A 70 11.97 2.97 5.46
CA SER A 70 10.79 2.99 6.32
C SER A 70 9.59 2.25 5.70
N GLY A 71 9.56 2.09 4.38
CA GLY A 71 8.56 1.34 3.64
C GLY A 71 8.45 -0.11 4.09
N VAL A 72 9.55 -0.77 4.46
CA VAL A 72 9.51 -2.17 4.94
C VAL A 72 8.58 -2.33 6.14
N ILE A 73 8.66 -1.42 7.10
CA ILE A 73 7.84 -1.46 8.32
C ILE A 73 6.38 -1.10 8.00
N ILE A 74 6.17 -0.10 7.15
CA ILE A 74 4.83 0.45 6.88
C ILE A 74 4.02 -0.50 5.98
N PHE A 75 4.65 -1.16 5.00
CA PHE A 75 3.98 -2.19 4.21
C PHE A 75 3.71 -3.46 5.03
N LEU A 76 4.61 -3.83 5.95
CA LEU A 76 4.37 -4.95 6.87
C LEU A 76 3.19 -4.65 7.81
N LEU A 77 3.11 -3.44 8.36
CA LEU A 77 1.97 -3.00 9.18
C LEU A 77 0.66 -3.11 8.39
N SER A 78 0.67 -2.67 7.14
CA SER A 78 -0.52 -2.71 6.26
C SER A 78 -0.95 -4.14 5.94
N PHE A 79 0.01 -5.04 5.75
CA PHE A 79 -0.24 -6.46 5.61
C PHE A 79 -0.87 -7.05 6.88
N VAL A 80 -0.32 -6.77 8.07
CA VAL A 80 -0.85 -7.24 9.35
C VAL A 80 -2.29 -6.74 9.56
N VAL A 81 -2.55 -5.46 9.29
CA VAL A 81 -3.91 -4.89 9.40
C VAL A 81 -4.90 -5.60 8.47
N ALA A 82 -4.48 -5.94 7.24
CA ALA A 82 -5.30 -6.71 6.33
C ALA A 82 -5.60 -8.13 6.84
N ILE A 83 -4.61 -8.82 7.40
CA ILE A 83 -4.82 -10.14 8.02
C ILE A 83 -5.75 -10.05 9.23
N GLU A 84 -5.56 -9.07 10.11
CA GLU A 84 -6.44 -8.82 11.25
C GLU A 84 -7.89 -8.54 10.81
N GLY A 85 -8.09 -7.79 9.72
CA GLY A 85 -9.41 -7.56 9.12
C GLY A 85 -10.06 -8.86 8.62
N LEU A 86 -9.29 -9.75 7.96
CA LEU A 86 -9.78 -11.05 7.52
C LEU A 86 -10.14 -11.97 8.68
N VAL A 87 -9.28 -12.04 9.70
CA VAL A 87 -9.48 -12.83 10.91
C VAL A 87 -10.71 -12.32 11.66
N SER A 88 -10.79 -11.02 11.89
CA SER A 88 -11.92 -10.38 12.58
C SER A 88 -13.25 -10.57 11.84
N HIS A 89 -13.23 -10.55 10.50
CA HIS A 89 -14.41 -10.85 9.70
C HIS A 89 -14.80 -12.33 9.78
N LYS A 90 -13.83 -13.25 9.69
CA LYS A 90 -14.07 -14.71 9.77
C LYS A 90 -14.67 -15.12 11.11
N PHE A 91 -14.23 -14.50 12.20
CA PHE A 91 -14.70 -14.79 13.56
C PHE A 91 -15.84 -13.87 14.02
N SER A 92 -16.38 -13.02 13.13
CA SER A 92 -17.44 -12.04 13.46
C SER A 92 -17.12 -11.19 14.70
N SER A 93 -15.85 -10.88 14.93
CA SER A 93 -15.41 -10.14 16.10
C SER A 93 -15.70 -8.66 15.92
N SER A 94 -16.75 -8.17 16.57
CA SER A 94 -17.13 -6.74 16.55
C SER A 94 -15.96 -5.85 16.98
N LYS A 95 -15.25 -6.20 18.08
CA LYS A 95 -14.09 -5.45 18.57
C LYS A 95 -12.94 -5.42 17.56
N GLY A 96 -12.67 -6.56 16.92
CA GLY A 96 -11.64 -6.67 15.88
C GLY A 96 -11.96 -5.81 14.65
N LEU A 97 -13.23 -5.79 14.22
CA LEU A 97 -13.71 -4.96 13.12
C LEU A 97 -13.65 -3.46 13.45
N LYS A 98 -13.90 -3.06 14.71
CA LYS A 98 -13.68 -1.67 15.15
C LYS A 98 -12.20 -1.31 15.10
N CYS A 99 -11.33 -2.19 15.60
CA CYS A 99 -9.89 -1.97 15.57
C CYS A 99 -9.39 -1.81 14.12
N PHE A 100 -9.84 -2.69 13.22
CA PHE A 100 -9.58 -2.62 11.79
C PHE A 100 -10.03 -1.28 11.18
N SER A 101 -11.21 -0.76 11.56
CA SER A 101 -11.74 0.50 11.03
C SER A 101 -10.89 1.72 11.38
N TYR A 102 -10.10 1.68 12.46
CA TYR A 102 -9.15 2.72 12.84
C TYR A 102 -7.73 2.46 12.33
N LEU A 103 -7.28 1.20 12.34
CA LEU A 103 -5.93 0.84 11.91
C LEU A 103 -5.75 0.93 10.39
N MET A 104 -6.80 0.64 9.61
CA MET A 104 -6.73 0.68 8.15
C MET A 104 -6.53 2.12 7.60
N PRO A 105 -7.23 3.15 8.11
CA PRO A 105 -6.91 4.54 7.78
C PRO A 105 -5.51 4.97 8.19
N LEU A 106 -5.03 4.51 9.34
CA LEU A 106 -3.71 4.86 9.85
C LEU A 106 -2.60 4.26 8.98
N SER A 107 -2.71 2.97 8.63
CA SER A 107 -1.74 2.32 7.75
C SER A 107 -1.78 2.88 6.32
N GLY A 108 -2.98 3.09 5.77
CA GLY A 108 -3.15 3.69 4.45
C GLY A 108 -2.65 5.15 4.39
N GLY A 109 -2.88 5.94 5.45
CA GLY A 109 -2.37 7.30 5.57
C GLY A 109 -0.85 7.36 5.63
N LEU A 110 -0.21 6.45 6.38
CA LEU A 110 1.25 6.33 6.40
C LEU A 110 1.81 5.97 5.01
N ASN A 111 1.22 4.99 4.32
CA ASN A 111 1.65 4.66 2.96
C ASN A 111 1.48 5.84 1.99
N ALA A 112 0.32 6.49 1.99
CA ALA A 112 0.05 7.63 1.11
C ALA A 112 1.05 8.77 1.36
N SER A 113 1.43 9.00 2.62
CA SER A 113 2.40 10.02 3.01
C SER A 113 3.80 9.71 2.48
N ILE A 114 4.26 8.45 2.53
CA ILE A 114 5.55 8.06 1.94
C ILE A 114 5.56 8.33 0.44
N PHE A 115 4.50 7.92 -0.26
CA PHE A 115 4.40 8.13 -1.71
C PHE A 115 4.35 9.61 -2.07
N LEU A 116 3.57 10.43 -1.34
CA LEU A 116 3.53 11.88 -1.56
C LEU A 116 4.86 12.55 -1.25
N LEU A 117 5.58 12.11 -0.22
CA LEU A 117 6.92 12.61 0.08
C LEU A 117 7.89 12.27 -1.05
N ALA A 118 7.84 11.05 -1.58
CA ALA A 118 8.65 10.64 -2.72
C ALA A 118 8.34 11.47 -3.98
N VAL A 119 7.06 11.77 -4.24
CA VAL A 119 6.65 12.70 -5.30
C VAL A 119 7.23 14.09 -5.09
N GLY A 120 7.13 14.63 -3.87
CA GLY A 120 7.66 15.94 -3.52
C GLY A 120 9.17 16.04 -3.79
N MET A 121 9.94 15.05 -3.33
CA MET A 121 11.40 15.01 -3.51
C MET A 121 11.82 14.92 -4.98
N LEU A 122 11.05 14.23 -5.82
CA LEU A 122 11.27 14.15 -7.26
C LEU A 122 10.97 15.48 -7.97
N ILE A 123 9.85 16.13 -7.62
CA ILE A 123 9.43 17.40 -8.24
C ILE A 123 10.31 18.57 -7.82
N THR A 124 10.79 18.62 -6.57
CA THR A 124 11.66 19.71 -6.08
C THR A 124 13.12 19.61 -6.54
N GLY A 125 13.42 18.78 -7.55
CA GLY A 125 14.69 18.82 -8.27
C GLY A 125 15.87 18.11 -7.58
N SER A 126 15.63 17.21 -6.62
CA SER A 126 16.72 16.38 -6.07
C SER A 126 17.16 15.26 -7.02
N TYR A 127 16.40 14.96 -8.08
CA TYR A 127 16.74 13.99 -9.14
C TYR A 127 16.25 14.48 -10.51
N PRO A 128 17.11 15.19 -11.28
CA PRO A 128 16.76 15.70 -12.59
C PRO A 128 17.17 14.68 -13.66
N ASP A 129 16.28 13.74 -13.98
CA ASP A 129 16.37 12.94 -15.20
C ASP A 129 15.03 13.01 -15.95
N GLU A 130 15.05 13.01 -17.28
CA GLU A 130 13.86 13.19 -18.15
C GLU A 130 12.74 12.15 -17.91
N ASP A 131 13.04 11.00 -17.29
CA ASP A 131 12.07 9.95 -16.95
C ASP A 131 11.44 10.08 -15.54
N SER A 132 11.84 11.09 -14.77
CA SER A 132 11.41 11.30 -13.37
C SER A 132 9.91 11.60 -13.22
N TRP A 133 9.28 12.20 -14.22
CA TRP A 133 7.84 12.51 -14.17
C TRP A 133 6.97 11.26 -14.23
N THR A 134 7.32 10.28 -15.07
CA THR A 134 6.60 9.01 -15.17
C THR A 134 6.64 8.26 -13.83
N PHE A 135 7.80 8.24 -13.19
CA PHE A 135 7.95 7.65 -11.86
C PHE A 135 7.17 8.42 -10.78
N ALA A 136 7.22 9.76 -10.78
CA ALA A 136 6.42 10.59 -9.89
C ALA A 136 4.91 10.36 -10.07
N PHE A 137 4.45 10.19 -11.31
CA PHE A 137 3.06 9.86 -11.61
C PHE A 137 2.65 8.51 -11.01
N TYR A 138 3.49 7.47 -11.13
CA TYR A 138 3.22 6.18 -10.49
C TYR A 138 3.14 6.26 -8.97
N LEU A 139 3.99 7.07 -8.34
CA LEU A 139 3.96 7.31 -6.90
C LEU A 139 2.68 8.07 -6.51
N ALA A 140 2.24 9.05 -7.30
CA ALA A 140 0.98 9.76 -7.07
C ALA A 140 -0.23 8.83 -7.22
N VAL A 141 -0.27 7.95 -8.23
CA VAL A 141 -1.34 6.95 -8.36
C VAL A 141 -1.33 5.99 -7.17
N SER A 142 -0.14 5.58 -6.71
CA SER A 142 0.00 4.72 -5.52
C SER A 142 -0.52 5.40 -4.26
N SER A 143 -0.26 6.70 -4.07
CA SER A 143 -0.79 7.45 -2.92
C SER A 143 -2.32 7.50 -2.94
N VAL A 144 -2.92 7.77 -4.11
CA VAL A 144 -4.38 7.77 -4.29
C VAL A 144 -4.99 6.40 -3.96
N TRP A 145 -4.35 5.30 -4.39
CA TRP A 145 -4.78 3.95 -4.03
C TRP A 145 -4.81 3.74 -2.52
N TRP A 146 -3.75 4.12 -1.80
CA TRP A 146 -3.67 3.95 -0.35
C TRP A 146 -4.69 4.82 0.42
N VAL A 147 -4.99 6.02 -0.07
CA VAL A 147 -6.08 6.85 0.45
C VAL A 147 -7.44 6.19 0.21
N ALA A 148 -7.69 5.68 -1.00
CA ALA A 148 -8.93 4.99 -1.32
C ALA A 148 -9.13 3.73 -0.44
N ALA A 149 -8.07 2.96 -0.22
CA ALA A 149 -8.08 1.79 0.65
C ALA A 149 -8.33 2.16 2.12
N ALA A 150 -7.72 3.25 2.62
CA ALA A 150 -7.96 3.79 3.96
C ALA A 150 -9.44 4.17 4.15
N VAL A 151 -10.00 4.94 3.21
CA VAL A 151 -11.41 5.33 3.24
C VAL A 151 -12.29 4.08 3.17
N ALA A 152 -12.07 3.19 2.22
CA ALA A 152 -12.84 1.96 2.11
C ALA A 152 -12.80 1.12 3.40
N GLY A 153 -11.65 1.02 4.06
CA GLY A 153 -11.48 0.33 5.35
C GLY A 153 -12.32 0.94 6.47
N PHE A 154 -12.31 2.26 6.57
CA PHE A 154 -13.12 2.98 7.55
C PHE A 154 -14.62 2.74 7.34
N TRP A 155 -15.08 2.87 6.10
CA TRP A 155 -16.50 2.72 5.76
C TRP A 155 -16.98 1.26 5.89
N THR A 156 -16.16 0.29 5.48
CA THR A 156 -16.50 -1.14 5.63
C THR A 156 -16.54 -1.55 7.09
N GLY A 157 -15.57 -1.11 7.90
CA GLY A 157 -15.58 -1.35 9.35
C GLY A 157 -16.83 -0.77 10.04
N ARG A 158 -17.21 0.48 9.71
CA ARG A 158 -18.43 1.09 10.28
C ARG A 158 -19.73 0.40 9.86
N LYS A 159 -19.87 0.01 8.58
CA LYS A 159 -21.05 -0.72 8.12
C LYS A 159 -21.24 -2.05 8.84
N SER A 160 -20.14 -2.75 9.12
CA SER A 160 -20.16 -4.00 9.89
C SER A 160 -20.56 -3.80 11.35
N GLU A 161 -20.24 -2.65 11.98
CA GLU A 161 -20.73 -2.32 13.32
C GLU A 161 -22.27 -2.13 13.36
N THR A 162 -22.84 -1.45 12.36
CA THR A 162 -24.29 -1.21 12.30
C THR A 162 -25.11 -2.46 11.98
N CYS A 163 -24.58 -3.40 11.18
CA CYS A 163 -25.28 -4.66 10.89
C CYS A 163 -25.11 -5.72 11.97
N GLY A 164 -24.01 -5.70 12.74
CA GLY A 164 -23.77 -6.62 13.86
C GLY A 164 -24.79 -6.47 15.01
N HIS A 165 -25.47 -5.33 15.10
CA HIS A 165 -26.56 -5.13 16.06
C HIS A 165 -27.85 -5.90 15.73
N TYR A 166 -27.98 -6.48 14.52
CA TYR A 166 -29.15 -7.26 14.12
C TYR A 166 -28.97 -8.79 14.21
N GLN A 167 -27.79 -9.28 14.59
CA GLN A 167 -27.53 -10.73 14.75
C GLN A 167 -27.48 -11.21 16.21
N VAL A 168 -27.95 -10.38 17.15
CA VAL A 168 -28.12 -10.75 18.57
C VAL A 168 -29.59 -10.57 18.95
N MET A 169 -30.47 -11.34 18.31
CA MET A 169 -31.80 -11.66 18.82
C MET A 169 -32.15 -13.09 18.40
#